data_AF-A0A4R5UVT0-F1
#
_entry.id   AF-A0A4R5UVT0-F1
#
_cell.length_a   1.000
_cell.length_b   1.000
_cell.length_c   1.000
_cell.angle_alpha   90.00
_cell.angle_beta   90.00
_cell.angle_gamma   90.00
#
_symmetry.space_group_name_H-M   'P 1'
#
loop_
_entity.id
_entity.type
_entity.pdbx_description
1 polymer ?
#
loop_
_entity_poly.entity_id
_entity_poly.type
_entity_poly.pdbx_seq_one_letter_code
_entity_poly.pdbx_strand_id
1 'polypeptide(L)'
;MKISPTEIRKKSFETGFRGYEKKQVEEFLEQVSQAYEQLNQENLELKSKLQQTEAEAKRLKDVEDSLFRTLKTAEDTGASIIEEANAAADQIIEEANASAKNANDYADKIIGEAKKKADADAAVIIAAAESKAKDTIVELRESMQGLVRSYESLVEQRELLVKSLRRISQDMLNQIDLSDAHFNRIDAKAHARAVDELSRSQAFTFANLESLSEQLSQSMGNTQVKVEEEVVEDPMEEMEIIEEEIELEIHDSTPDVQPEMDVEEEVSDQSEEVQEEEEEPKKVEIKNQQAPPKPQPKDDANQSGSFFDQFD
;
A
#
# COMPACT_ATOMS: atom_id res chain seq x y z
N MET A 1 -2.19 94.66 -51.88
CA MET A 1 -2.53 96.07 -51.58
C MET A 1 -2.64 96.84 -52.88
N LYS A 2 -3.33 97.99 -52.91
CA LYS A 2 -3.63 98.78 -54.13
C LYS A 2 -2.50 99.73 -54.58
N ILE A 3 -1.42 99.85 -53.81
CA ILE A 3 -0.25 100.69 -54.14
C ILE A 3 1.03 99.95 -53.73
N SER A 4 2.03 99.91 -54.62
CA SER A 4 3.36 99.34 -54.40
C SER A 4 4.41 100.41 -54.06
N PRO A 5 5.52 100.06 -53.37
CA PRO A 5 6.65 100.97 -53.14
C PRO A 5 7.13 101.65 -54.43
N THR A 6 7.22 100.88 -55.52
CA THR A 6 7.59 101.36 -56.85
C THR A 6 6.58 102.37 -57.42
N GLU A 7 5.29 102.20 -57.14
CA GLU A 7 4.25 103.16 -57.54
C GLU A 7 4.29 104.44 -56.70
N ILE A 8 4.72 104.36 -55.42
CA ILE A 8 4.96 105.53 -54.56
C ILE A 8 6.12 106.37 -55.11
N ARG A 9 7.25 105.73 -55.46
CA ARG A 9 8.41 106.42 -56.07
C ARG A 9 8.10 107.08 -57.42
N LYS A 10 7.24 106.46 -58.24
CA LYS A 10 6.88 106.95 -59.57
C LYS A 10 5.72 107.94 -59.57
N LYS A 11 5.15 108.27 -58.41
CA LYS A 11 3.96 109.12 -58.33
C LYS A 11 4.32 110.58 -58.62
N SER A 12 3.77 111.11 -59.70
CA SER A 12 3.80 112.55 -60.00
C SER A 12 2.52 113.24 -59.55
N PHE A 13 2.63 114.51 -59.16
CA PHE A 13 1.54 115.38 -58.74
C PHE A 13 1.43 116.58 -59.67
N GLU A 14 0.22 117.09 -59.88
CA GLU A 14 -0.03 118.32 -60.63
C GLU A 14 0.50 119.54 -59.85
N THR A 15 1.05 120.52 -60.56
CA THR A 15 1.58 121.75 -59.95
C THR A 15 0.53 122.86 -59.93
N GLY A 16 0.32 123.49 -58.77
CA GLY A 16 -0.62 124.60 -58.58
C GLY A 16 0.02 125.83 -57.92
N PHE A 17 -0.62 126.99 -58.02
CA PHE A 17 -0.13 128.23 -57.40
C PHE A 17 -0.21 128.13 -55.86
N ARG A 18 0.95 128.17 -55.17
CA ARG A 18 1.16 127.93 -53.71
C ARG A 18 1.07 126.46 -53.24
N GLY A 19 1.81 125.55 -53.87
CA GLY A 19 1.96 124.14 -53.43
C GLY A 19 3.18 123.86 -52.53
N TYR A 20 3.33 122.60 -52.10
CA TYR A 20 4.50 122.10 -51.37
C TYR A 20 5.77 122.12 -52.24
N GLU A 21 6.94 122.22 -51.60
CA GLU A 21 8.22 122.17 -52.30
C GLU A 21 8.46 120.77 -52.89
N LYS A 22 8.62 120.69 -54.22
CA LYS A 22 8.80 119.43 -54.96
C LYS A 22 9.91 118.54 -54.39
N LYS A 23 11.06 119.12 -54.03
CA LYS A 23 12.21 118.38 -53.48
C LYS A 23 11.88 117.71 -52.14
N GLN A 24 11.23 118.42 -51.22
CA GLN A 24 10.84 117.85 -49.92
C GLN A 24 9.80 116.74 -50.07
N VAL A 25 8.87 116.89 -51.01
CA VAL A 25 7.87 115.86 -51.31
C VAL A 25 8.52 114.62 -51.93
N GLU A 26 9.44 114.78 -52.88
CA GLU A 26 10.20 113.66 -53.47
C GLU A 26 11.03 112.91 -52.42
N GLU A 27 11.71 113.61 -51.52
CA GLU A 27 12.50 113.02 -50.44
C GLU A 27 11.61 112.26 -49.43
N PHE A 28 10.44 112.82 -49.09
CA PHE A 28 9.46 112.14 -48.25
C PHE A 28 8.87 110.88 -48.92
N LEU A 29 8.56 110.93 -50.23
CA LEU A 29 8.05 109.76 -50.97
C LEU A 29 9.09 108.64 -51.05
N GLU A 30 10.38 108.97 -51.15
CA GLU A 30 11.45 107.98 -51.10
C GLU A 30 11.53 107.31 -49.73
N GLN A 31 11.48 108.09 -48.63
CA GLN A 31 11.45 107.54 -47.27
C GLN A 31 10.21 106.66 -47.03
N VAL A 32 9.02 107.10 -47.48
CA VAL A 32 7.78 106.33 -47.38
C VAL A 32 7.87 105.06 -48.21
N SER A 33 8.43 105.11 -49.42
CA SER A 33 8.64 103.92 -50.25
C SER A 33 9.55 102.90 -49.55
N GLN A 34 10.67 103.34 -48.96
CA GLN A 34 11.60 102.46 -48.23
C GLN A 34 10.94 101.83 -47.00
N ALA A 35 10.20 102.61 -46.20
CA ALA A 35 9.45 102.08 -45.06
C ALA A 35 8.37 101.07 -45.50
N TYR A 36 7.72 101.30 -46.64
CA TYR A 36 6.73 100.39 -47.20
C TYR A 36 7.35 99.10 -47.76
N GLU A 37 8.55 99.19 -48.35
CA GLU A 37 9.36 98.03 -48.74
C GLU A 37 9.72 97.17 -47.53
N GLN A 38 10.23 97.79 -46.46
CA GLN A 38 10.55 97.10 -45.20
C GLN A 38 9.31 96.44 -44.59
N LEU A 39 8.19 97.16 -44.50
CA LEU A 39 6.94 96.62 -43.95
C LEU A 39 6.43 95.42 -44.77
N ASN A 40 6.53 95.46 -46.10
CA ASN A 40 6.15 94.33 -46.94
C ASN A 40 7.07 93.12 -46.74
N GLN A 41 8.37 93.36 -46.61
CA GLN A 41 9.35 92.30 -46.33
C GLN A 41 9.08 91.65 -44.97
N GLU A 42 8.90 92.44 -43.92
CA GLU A 42 8.52 91.94 -42.60
C GLU A 42 7.19 91.18 -42.63
N ASN A 43 6.18 91.68 -43.36
CA ASN A 43 4.90 90.99 -43.49
C ASN A 43 5.04 89.63 -44.18
N LEU A 44 5.90 89.53 -45.20
CA LEU A 44 6.17 88.27 -45.89
C LEU A 44 6.89 87.28 -44.96
N GLU A 45 7.89 87.75 -44.22
CA GLU A 45 8.63 86.95 -43.25
C GLU A 45 7.73 86.45 -42.11
N LEU A 46 6.88 87.33 -41.56
CA LEU A 46 5.91 86.97 -40.53
C LEU A 46 4.89 85.95 -41.03
N LYS A 47 4.38 86.11 -42.26
CA LYS A 47 3.48 85.11 -42.88
C LYS A 47 4.15 83.77 -43.10
N SER A 48 5.40 83.77 -43.54
CA SER A 48 6.18 82.55 -43.71
C SER A 48 6.40 81.84 -42.37
N LYS A 49 6.81 82.59 -41.33
CA LYS A 49 6.95 82.06 -39.97
C LYS A 49 5.63 81.51 -39.43
N LEU A 50 4.53 82.24 -39.61
CA LEU A 50 3.19 81.81 -39.19
C LEU A 50 2.82 80.46 -39.83
N GLN A 51 2.96 80.36 -41.15
CA GLN A 51 2.69 79.10 -41.87
C GLN A 51 3.57 77.95 -41.38
N GLN A 52 4.85 78.21 -41.10
CA GLN A 52 5.77 77.20 -40.58
C GLN A 52 5.34 76.72 -39.18
N THR A 53 5.01 77.64 -38.28
CA THR A 53 4.54 77.29 -36.93
C THR A 53 3.18 76.61 -36.93
N GLU A 54 2.26 77.00 -37.81
CA GLU A 54 0.97 76.34 -37.97
C GLU A 54 1.13 74.90 -38.48
N ALA A 55 2.04 74.69 -39.44
CA ALA A 55 2.36 73.35 -39.94
C ALA A 55 3.00 72.46 -38.86
N GLU A 56 3.90 73.02 -38.04
CA GLU A 56 4.51 72.30 -36.92
C GLU A 56 3.48 71.98 -35.83
N ALA A 57 2.63 72.93 -35.46
CA ALA A 57 1.55 72.71 -34.49
C ALA A 57 0.58 71.62 -34.97
N LYS A 58 0.23 71.63 -36.26
CA LYS A 58 -0.59 70.56 -36.85
C LYS A 58 0.10 69.20 -36.76
N ARG A 59 1.39 69.12 -37.12
CA ARG A 59 2.16 67.88 -37.02
C ARG A 59 2.23 67.36 -35.59
N LEU A 60 2.44 68.24 -34.61
CA LEU A 60 2.47 67.86 -33.20
C LEU A 60 1.11 67.32 -32.75
N LYS A 61 0.01 67.94 -33.18
CA LYS A 61 -1.35 67.45 -32.91
C LYS A 61 -1.61 66.08 -33.52
N ASP A 62 -1.18 65.85 -34.76
CA ASP A 62 -1.31 64.53 -35.42
C ASP A 62 -0.50 63.44 -34.68
N VAL A 63 0.69 63.79 -34.16
CA VAL A 63 1.52 62.88 -33.34
C VAL A 63 0.86 62.62 -31.98
N GLU A 64 0.33 63.64 -31.33
CA GLU A 64 -0.42 63.53 -30.07
C GLU A 64 -1.63 62.60 -30.24
N ASP A 65 -2.45 62.80 -31.27
CA ASP A 65 -3.62 61.96 -31.56
C ASP A 65 -3.23 60.49 -31.80
N SER A 66 -2.11 60.27 -32.51
CA SER A 66 -1.56 58.92 -32.73
C SER A 66 -1.08 58.28 -31.43
N LEU A 67 -0.43 59.06 -30.56
CA LEU A 67 0.05 58.60 -29.26
C LEU A 67 -1.12 58.24 -28.34
N PHE A 68 -2.15 59.08 -28.28
CA PHE A 68 -3.37 58.81 -27.51
C PHE A 68 -4.07 57.54 -27.96
N ARG A 69 -4.22 57.33 -29.28
CA ARG A 69 -4.79 56.08 -29.81
C ARG A 69 -3.97 54.87 -29.41
N THR A 70 -2.64 54.98 -29.48
CA THR A 70 -1.73 53.88 -29.12
C THR A 70 -1.83 53.56 -27.64
N LEU A 71 -1.88 54.58 -26.79
CA LEU A 71 -1.96 54.42 -25.33
C LEU A 71 -3.30 53.82 -24.92
N LYS A 72 -4.40 54.29 -25.51
CA LYS A 72 -5.73 53.69 -25.30
C LYS A 72 -5.78 52.24 -25.76
N THR A 73 -5.22 51.93 -26.93
CA THR A 73 -5.15 50.53 -27.41
C THR A 73 -4.31 49.67 -26.47
N ALA A 74 -3.21 50.18 -25.92
CA ALA A 74 -2.39 49.46 -24.96
C ALA A 74 -3.14 49.23 -23.63
N GLU A 75 -3.91 50.22 -23.15
CA GLU A 75 -4.77 50.10 -21.98
C GLU A 75 -5.86 49.05 -22.19
N ASP A 76 -6.61 49.13 -23.29
CA ASP A 76 -7.68 48.18 -23.66
C ASP A 76 -7.10 46.76 -23.79
N THR A 77 -5.93 46.62 -24.42
CA THR A 77 -5.23 45.32 -24.55
C THR A 77 -4.78 44.80 -23.19
N GLY A 78 -4.25 45.67 -22.32
CA GLY A 78 -3.86 45.30 -20.97
C GLY A 78 -5.04 44.81 -20.14
N ALA A 79 -6.19 45.49 -20.23
CA ALA A 79 -7.42 45.08 -19.58
C ALA A 79 -7.91 43.71 -20.08
N SER A 80 -7.91 43.51 -21.41
CA SER A 80 -8.30 42.22 -22.03
C SER A 80 -7.39 41.07 -21.58
N ILE A 81 -6.07 41.29 -21.51
CA ILE A 81 -5.12 40.28 -21.03
C ILE A 81 -5.40 39.91 -19.57
N ILE A 82 -5.71 40.89 -18.72
CA ILE A 82 -6.04 40.63 -17.31
C ILE A 82 -7.34 39.83 -17.21
N GLU A 83 -8.37 40.19 -17.99
CA GLU A 83 -9.64 39.47 -18.01
C GLU A 83 -9.46 38.02 -18.49
N GLU A 84 -8.75 37.80 -19.59
CA GLU A 84 -8.43 36.47 -20.11
C GLU A 84 -7.61 35.63 -19.13
N ALA A 85 -6.61 36.24 -18.47
CA ALA A 85 -5.79 35.55 -17.47
C ALA A 85 -6.61 35.14 -16.24
N ASN A 86 -7.53 35.99 -15.78
CA ASN A 86 -8.44 35.66 -14.68
C ASN A 86 -9.40 34.54 -15.08
N ALA A 87 -10.01 34.63 -16.27
CA ALA A 87 -10.90 33.58 -16.77
C ALA A 87 -10.18 32.24 -16.92
N ALA A 88 -8.94 32.23 -17.43
CA ALA A 88 -8.11 31.03 -17.51
C ALA A 88 -7.75 30.48 -16.13
N ALA A 89 -7.44 31.35 -15.15
CA ALA A 89 -7.16 30.94 -13.79
C ALA A 89 -8.39 30.30 -13.12
N ASP A 90 -9.56 30.90 -13.29
CA ASP A 90 -10.83 30.36 -12.78
C ASP A 90 -11.14 28.99 -13.42
N GLN A 91 -10.94 28.86 -14.73
CA GLN A 91 -11.10 27.58 -15.43
C GLN A 91 -10.14 26.51 -14.90
N ILE A 92 -8.87 26.84 -14.69
CA ILE A 92 -7.88 25.91 -14.13
C ILE A 92 -8.30 25.47 -12.72
N ILE A 93 -8.78 26.40 -11.89
CA ILE A 93 -9.26 26.08 -10.54
C ILE A 93 -10.50 25.17 -10.60
N GLU A 94 -11.43 25.44 -11.49
CA GLU A 94 -12.63 24.62 -11.68
C GLU A 94 -12.27 23.21 -12.15
N GLU A 95 -11.39 23.07 -13.14
CA GLU A 95 -10.90 21.78 -13.64
C GLU A 95 -10.14 21.00 -12.54
N ALA A 96 -9.28 21.67 -11.79
CA ALA A 96 -8.55 21.06 -10.67
C ALA A 96 -9.51 20.57 -9.58
N ASN A 97 -10.52 21.35 -9.22
CA ASN A 97 -11.53 20.98 -8.24
C ASN A 97 -12.40 19.81 -8.73
N ALA A 98 -12.80 19.82 -10.01
CA ALA A 98 -13.56 18.72 -10.61
C ALA A 98 -12.75 17.43 -10.64
N SER A 99 -11.47 17.51 -11.02
CA SER A 99 -10.54 16.37 -11.01
C SER A 99 -10.34 15.81 -9.58
N ALA A 100 -10.09 16.68 -8.60
CA ALA A 100 -9.93 16.28 -7.20
C ALA A 100 -11.21 15.62 -6.65
N LYS A 101 -12.38 16.16 -6.98
CA LYS A 101 -13.66 15.55 -6.60
C LYS A 101 -13.82 14.16 -7.21
N ASN A 102 -13.55 14.01 -8.51
CA ASN A 102 -13.63 12.71 -9.18
C ASN A 102 -12.66 11.69 -8.59
N ALA A 103 -11.44 12.12 -8.23
CA ALA A 103 -10.45 11.26 -7.58
C ALA A 103 -10.92 10.81 -6.18
N ASN A 104 -11.51 11.72 -5.39
CA ASN A 104 -12.08 11.39 -4.09
C ASN A 104 -13.27 10.43 -4.22
N ASP A 105 -14.20 10.71 -5.14
CA ASP A 105 -15.36 9.84 -5.38
C ASP A 105 -14.92 8.43 -5.81
N TYR A 106 -13.86 8.32 -6.62
CA TYR A 106 -13.26 7.04 -7.01
C TYR A 106 -12.60 6.32 -5.83
N ALA A 107 -11.83 7.05 -5.02
CA ALA A 107 -11.19 6.50 -3.81
C ALA A 107 -12.25 5.99 -2.81
N ASP A 108 -13.31 6.76 -2.56
CA ASP A 108 -14.41 6.37 -1.69
C ASP A 108 -15.12 5.11 -2.21
N LYS A 109 -15.25 4.97 -3.53
CA LYS A 109 -15.81 3.78 -4.15
C LYS A 109 -14.95 2.54 -3.92
N ILE A 110 -13.63 2.66 -4.14
CA ILE A 110 -12.67 1.58 -3.89
C ILE A 110 -12.68 1.19 -2.41
N ILE A 111 -12.63 2.17 -1.51
CA ILE A 111 -12.65 1.92 -0.06
C ILE A 111 -13.96 1.24 0.33
N GLY A 112 -15.09 1.69 -0.21
CA GLY A 112 -16.40 1.08 0.01
C GLY A 112 -16.48 -0.37 -0.47
N GLU A 113 -15.93 -0.67 -1.65
CA GLU A 113 -15.87 -2.02 -2.21
C GLU A 113 -14.92 -2.92 -1.42
N ALA A 114 -13.72 -2.43 -1.12
CA ALA A 114 -12.72 -3.14 -0.31
C ALA A 114 -13.26 -3.47 1.09
N LYS A 115 -13.97 -2.52 1.72
CA LYS A 115 -14.61 -2.74 3.02
C LYS A 115 -15.71 -3.80 2.94
N LYS A 116 -16.59 -3.72 1.95
CA LYS A 116 -17.63 -4.75 1.74
C LYS A 116 -17.04 -6.14 1.53
N LYS A 117 -15.95 -6.22 0.76
CA LYS A 117 -15.24 -7.48 0.54
C LYS A 117 -14.62 -7.99 1.84
N ALA A 118 -13.93 -7.14 2.58
CA ALA A 118 -13.36 -7.49 3.87
C ALA A 118 -14.42 -7.96 4.88
N ASP A 119 -15.57 -7.27 4.94
CA ASP A 119 -16.70 -7.65 5.80
C ASP A 119 -17.28 -9.02 5.39
N ALA A 120 -17.39 -9.30 4.09
CA ALA A 120 -17.85 -10.58 3.57
C ALA A 120 -16.86 -11.72 3.88
N ASP A 121 -15.57 -11.49 3.64
CA ASP A 121 -14.51 -12.46 3.92
C ASP A 121 -14.42 -12.76 5.43
N ALA A 122 -14.52 -11.73 6.28
CA ALA A 122 -14.58 -11.90 7.73
C ALA A 122 -15.80 -12.72 8.16
N ALA A 123 -16.98 -12.47 7.57
CA ALA A 123 -18.19 -13.24 7.87
C ALA A 123 -18.02 -14.73 7.50
N VAL A 124 -17.38 -15.03 6.36
CA VAL A 124 -17.10 -16.41 5.94
C VAL A 124 -16.13 -17.09 6.90
N ILE A 125 -15.05 -16.41 7.30
CA ILE A 125 -14.06 -16.95 8.25
C ILE A 125 -14.72 -17.23 9.61
N ILE A 126 -15.53 -16.30 10.11
CA ILE A 126 -16.25 -16.48 11.39
C ILE A 126 -17.21 -17.68 11.28
N ALA A 127 -18.00 -17.77 10.21
CA ALA A 127 -18.93 -18.88 10.02
C ALA A 127 -18.20 -20.24 9.92
N ALA A 128 -17.07 -20.30 9.22
CA ALA A 128 -16.25 -21.51 9.13
C ALA A 128 -15.63 -21.90 10.48
N ALA A 129 -15.12 -20.92 11.23
CA ALA A 129 -14.59 -21.13 12.58
C ALA A 129 -15.67 -21.63 13.54
N GLU A 130 -16.88 -21.06 13.48
CA GLU A 130 -18.03 -21.51 14.28
C GLU A 130 -18.47 -22.94 13.92
N SER A 131 -18.47 -23.30 12.64
CA SER A 131 -18.77 -24.68 12.22
C SER A 131 -17.72 -25.66 12.75
N LYS A 132 -16.43 -25.36 12.55
CA LYS A 132 -15.34 -26.19 13.05
C LYS A 132 -15.36 -26.33 14.58
N ALA A 133 -15.71 -25.27 15.29
CA ALA A 133 -15.89 -25.32 16.74
C ALA A 133 -17.07 -26.23 17.14
N LYS A 134 -18.17 -26.23 16.39
CA LYS A 134 -19.29 -27.16 16.64
C LYS A 134 -18.90 -28.60 16.37
N ASP A 135 -18.19 -28.85 15.26
CA ASP A 135 -17.75 -30.20 14.88
C ASP A 135 -16.79 -30.78 15.94
N THR A 136 -15.78 -30.00 16.36
CA THR A 136 -14.86 -30.42 17.44
C THR A 136 -15.58 -30.67 18.77
N ILE A 137 -16.61 -29.90 19.10
CA ILE A 137 -17.44 -30.15 20.29
C ILE A 137 -18.22 -31.46 20.17
N VAL A 138 -18.70 -31.82 18.98
CA VAL A 138 -19.40 -33.09 18.73
C VAL A 138 -18.41 -34.25 18.85
N GLU A 139 -17.27 -34.18 18.19
CA GLU A 139 -16.20 -35.20 18.25
C GLU A 139 -15.70 -35.41 19.68
N LEU A 140 -15.50 -34.33 20.44
CA LEU A 140 -15.09 -34.40 21.84
C LEU A 140 -16.14 -35.09 22.71
N ARG A 141 -17.43 -34.83 22.47
CA ARG A 141 -18.52 -35.51 23.18
C ARG A 141 -18.54 -37.00 22.87
N GLU A 142 -18.39 -37.38 21.61
CA GLU A 142 -18.35 -38.80 21.22
C GLU A 142 -17.13 -39.51 21.81
N SER A 143 -15.95 -38.89 21.73
CA SER A 143 -14.72 -39.41 22.33
C SER A 143 -14.85 -39.57 23.86
N MET A 144 -15.43 -38.58 24.54
CA MET A 144 -15.69 -38.64 25.97
C MET A 144 -16.66 -39.78 26.33
N GLN A 145 -17.72 -39.96 25.55
CA GLN A 145 -18.64 -41.09 25.74
C GLN A 145 -17.94 -42.43 25.51
N GLY A 146 -17.07 -42.53 24.49
CA GLY A 146 -16.24 -43.70 24.24
C GLY A 146 -15.31 -44.02 25.41
N LEU A 147 -14.65 -43.01 25.96
CA LEU A 147 -13.76 -43.14 27.13
C LEU A 147 -14.52 -43.58 28.39
N VAL A 148 -15.74 -43.07 28.60
CA VAL A 148 -16.59 -43.53 29.72
C VAL A 148 -16.94 -45.00 29.56
N ARG A 149 -17.34 -45.45 28.36
CA ARG A 149 -17.67 -46.86 28.09
C ARG A 149 -16.45 -47.78 28.26
N SER A 150 -15.28 -47.36 27.79
CA SER A 150 -14.05 -48.14 27.97
C SER A 150 -13.66 -48.24 29.44
N TYR A 151 -13.82 -47.16 30.20
CA TYR A 151 -13.62 -47.16 31.65
C TYR A 151 -14.58 -48.11 32.37
N GLU A 152 -15.87 -48.08 32.03
CA GLU A 152 -16.87 -49.01 32.57
C GLU A 152 -16.50 -50.47 32.28
N SER A 153 -16.14 -50.80 31.03
CA SER A 153 -15.68 -52.14 30.65
C SER A 153 -14.42 -52.56 31.41
N LEU A 154 -13.48 -51.65 31.65
CA LEU A 154 -12.25 -51.93 32.41
C LEU A 154 -12.57 -52.23 33.88
N VAL A 155 -13.52 -51.50 34.47
CA VAL A 155 -14.01 -51.77 35.83
C VAL A 155 -14.65 -53.15 35.90
N GLU A 156 -15.46 -53.55 34.90
CA GLU A 156 -16.04 -54.89 34.83
C GLU A 156 -14.97 -55.98 34.70
N GLN A 157 -13.97 -55.80 33.83
CA GLN A 157 -12.84 -56.72 33.69
C GLN A 157 -12.07 -56.88 35.00
N ARG A 158 -11.82 -55.75 35.70
CA ARG A 158 -11.20 -55.77 37.03
C ARG A 158 -12.02 -56.57 38.03
N GLU A 159 -13.35 -56.42 38.05
CA GLU A 159 -14.21 -57.21 38.94
C GLU A 159 -14.15 -58.71 38.63
N LEU A 160 -14.16 -59.09 37.35
CA LEU A 160 -14.06 -60.49 36.93
C LEU A 160 -12.72 -61.09 37.35
N LEU A 161 -11.62 -60.36 37.19
CA LEU A 161 -10.29 -60.79 37.61
C LEU A 161 -10.19 -60.94 39.15
N VAL A 162 -10.80 -60.03 39.91
CA VAL A 162 -10.88 -60.16 41.37
C VAL A 162 -11.72 -61.39 41.75
N LYS A 163 -12.83 -61.66 41.05
CA LYS A 163 -13.65 -62.86 41.28
C LYS A 163 -12.89 -64.15 40.94
N SER A 164 -12.14 -64.18 39.82
CA SER A 164 -11.35 -65.34 39.43
C SER A 164 -10.19 -65.60 40.38
N LEU A 165 -9.47 -64.56 40.82
CA LEU A 165 -8.43 -64.67 41.86
C LEU A 165 -8.97 -65.21 43.17
N ARG A 166 -10.15 -64.73 43.61
CA ARG A 166 -10.82 -65.28 44.81
C ARG A 166 -11.18 -66.75 44.63
N ARG A 167 -11.69 -67.14 43.46
CA ARG A 167 -12.01 -68.54 43.16
C ARG A 167 -10.75 -69.42 43.20
N ILE A 168 -9.70 -69.01 42.50
CA ILE A 168 -8.41 -69.74 42.49
C ILE A 168 -7.84 -69.86 43.90
N SER A 169 -7.85 -68.78 44.68
CA SER A 169 -7.41 -68.82 46.08
C SER A 169 -8.24 -69.78 46.92
N GLN A 170 -9.57 -69.81 46.72
CA GLN A 170 -10.43 -70.76 47.42
C GLN A 170 -10.18 -72.21 46.98
N ASP A 171 -9.96 -72.44 45.69
CA ASP A 171 -9.62 -73.75 45.13
C ASP A 171 -8.26 -74.24 45.66
N MET A 172 -7.26 -73.36 45.75
CA MET A 172 -5.96 -73.67 46.36
C MET A 172 -6.10 -73.99 47.86
N LEU A 173 -6.89 -73.23 48.61
CA LEU A 173 -7.18 -73.55 50.02
C LEU A 173 -7.83 -74.94 50.15
N ASN A 174 -8.83 -75.23 49.32
CA ASN A 174 -9.47 -76.53 49.30
C ASN A 174 -8.48 -77.67 48.94
N GLN A 175 -7.55 -77.44 48.01
CA GLN A 175 -6.49 -78.40 47.67
C GLN A 175 -5.51 -78.61 48.82
N ILE A 176 -5.14 -77.55 49.55
CA ILE A 176 -4.29 -77.65 50.74
C ILE A 176 -5.00 -78.48 51.81
N ASP A 177 -6.29 -78.21 52.08
CA ASP A 177 -7.08 -78.98 53.04
C ASP A 177 -7.17 -80.47 52.65
N LEU A 178 -7.39 -80.76 51.37
CA LEU A 178 -7.35 -82.13 50.82
C LEU A 178 -5.98 -82.77 50.99
N SER A 179 -4.91 -82.06 50.67
CA SER A 179 -3.53 -82.51 50.82
C SER A 179 -3.20 -82.82 52.28
N ASP A 180 -3.56 -81.93 53.21
CA ASP A 180 -3.40 -82.13 54.66
C ASP A 180 -4.19 -83.36 55.14
N ALA A 181 -5.41 -83.58 54.63
CA ALA A 181 -6.18 -84.79 54.89
C ALA A 181 -5.51 -86.06 54.32
N HIS A 182 -4.88 -85.98 53.15
CA HIS A 182 -4.09 -87.08 52.57
C HIS A 182 -2.81 -87.35 53.37
N PHE A 183 -2.07 -86.32 53.78
CA PHE A 183 -0.87 -86.45 54.62
C PHE A 183 -1.18 -87.10 55.95
N ASN A 184 -2.29 -86.73 56.60
CA ASN A 184 -2.71 -87.34 57.87
C ASN A 184 -3.11 -88.82 57.74
N ARG A 185 -3.37 -89.34 56.53
CA ARG A 185 -3.68 -90.76 56.28
C ARG A 185 -2.44 -91.61 55.98
N ILE A 186 -1.28 -91.01 55.75
CA ILE A 186 -0.04 -91.75 55.49
C ILE A 186 0.52 -92.23 56.83
N ASP A 187 0.20 -93.47 57.20
CA ASP A 187 0.85 -94.15 58.31
C ASP A 187 2.22 -94.66 57.86
N ALA A 188 3.26 -93.84 58.08
CA ALA A 188 4.65 -94.17 57.74
C ALA A 188 5.10 -95.52 58.34
N LYS A 189 4.49 -95.94 59.46
CA LYS A 189 4.78 -97.21 60.13
C LYS A 189 4.14 -98.40 59.42
N ALA A 190 2.97 -98.21 58.80
CA ALA A 190 2.31 -99.23 57.99
C ALA A 190 3.05 -99.48 56.67
N HIS A 191 3.51 -98.42 56.01
CA HIS A 191 4.32 -98.54 54.79
C HIS A 191 5.69 -99.19 55.06
N ALA A 192 6.33 -98.90 56.20
CA ALA A 192 7.57 -99.58 56.61
C ALA A 192 7.37 -101.10 56.82
N ARG A 193 6.21 -101.52 57.36
CA ARG A 193 5.87 -102.95 57.53
C ARG A 193 5.62 -103.65 56.20
N ALA A 194 4.93 -102.99 55.26
CA ALA A 194 4.68 -103.54 53.93
C ALA A 194 6.00 -103.79 53.16
N VAL A 195 6.98 -102.90 53.29
CA VAL A 195 8.32 -103.08 52.69
C VAL A 195 9.08 -104.24 53.34
N ASP A 196 8.98 -104.40 54.66
CA ASP A 196 9.66 -105.48 55.39
C ASP A 196 9.02 -106.86 55.08
N GLU A 197 7.70 -106.94 54.90
CA GLU A 197 7.01 -108.16 54.44
C GLU A 197 7.30 -108.51 52.97
N LEU A 198 7.36 -107.51 52.09
CA LEU A 198 7.69 -107.73 50.67
C LEU A 198 9.14 -108.22 50.49
N SER A 199 10.05 -107.81 51.37
CA SER A 199 11.44 -108.29 51.39
C SER A 199 11.57 -109.77 51.83
N ARG A 200 10.59 -110.29 52.58
CA ARG A 200 10.59 -111.68 53.08
C ARG A 200 9.88 -112.65 52.15
N SER A 201 8.93 -112.18 51.34
CA SER A 201 8.35 -113.00 50.27
C SER A 201 9.29 -113.00 49.06
N GLN A 202 9.74 -114.17 48.58
CA GLN A 202 10.51 -114.34 47.34
C GLN A 202 9.69 -114.06 46.06
N ALA A 203 8.89 -112.98 46.06
CA ALA A 203 7.96 -112.61 45.00
C ALA A 203 8.65 -112.16 43.69
N PHE A 204 9.96 -111.93 43.72
CA PHE A 204 10.78 -111.61 42.55
C PHE A 204 11.79 -112.73 42.28
N THR A 205 11.32 -113.86 41.72
CA THR A 205 12.17 -114.92 41.17
C THR A 205 11.96 -115.02 39.66
N PHE A 206 13.03 -115.26 38.89
CA PHE A 206 13.05 -115.22 37.42
C PHE A 206 11.98 -116.08 36.73
N ALA A 207 11.49 -117.15 37.38
CA ALA A 207 10.43 -118.00 36.85
C ALA A 207 9.05 -117.31 36.77
N ASN A 208 8.80 -116.28 37.59
CA ASN A 208 7.58 -115.45 37.54
C ASN A 208 7.68 -114.27 36.57
N LEU A 209 8.82 -114.09 35.90
CA LEU A 209 9.03 -113.01 34.93
C LEU A 209 8.49 -113.38 33.54
N GLU A 210 8.52 -114.67 33.17
CA GLU A 210 8.00 -115.17 31.89
C GLU A 210 6.46 -115.08 31.81
N SER A 211 5.75 -115.27 32.93
CA SER A 211 4.29 -115.09 32.98
C SER A 211 3.85 -113.62 32.97
N LEU A 212 4.74 -112.70 33.33
CA LEU A 212 4.44 -111.26 33.34
C LEU A 212 4.68 -110.62 31.96
N SER A 213 5.57 -111.19 31.13
CA SER A 213 5.78 -110.73 29.76
C SER A 213 4.59 -111.06 28.84
N GLU A 214 3.97 -112.24 29.00
CA GLU A 214 2.76 -112.62 28.24
C GLU A 214 1.53 -111.77 28.64
N GLN A 215 1.42 -111.33 29.89
CA GLN A 215 0.35 -110.41 30.33
C GLN A 215 0.56 -108.96 29.89
N LEU A 216 1.80 -108.54 29.63
CA LEU A 216 2.11 -107.22 29.05
C LEU A 216 1.78 -107.15 27.55
N SER A 217 1.86 -108.27 26.82
CA SER A 217 1.51 -108.32 25.39
C SER A 217 0.00 -108.23 25.11
N GLN A 218 -0.88 -108.44 26.10
CA GLN A 218 -2.33 -108.24 25.96
C GLN A 218 -2.83 -106.89 26.51
N SER A 219 -1.97 -106.12 27.20
CA SER A 219 -2.29 -104.79 27.74
C SER A 219 -1.73 -103.63 26.92
N MET A 220 -0.94 -103.91 25.87
CA MET A 220 -0.35 -102.90 24.98
C MET A 220 -1.05 -102.90 23.62
N GLY A 221 -2.36 -102.65 23.63
CA GLY A 221 -3.15 -102.30 22.46
C GLY A 221 -3.53 -100.83 22.51
N ASN A 222 -2.69 -99.98 21.91
CA ASN A 222 -2.93 -98.57 21.58
C ASN A 222 -3.03 -97.57 22.74
N THR A 223 -1.88 -97.31 23.37
CA THR A 223 -1.55 -95.95 23.80
C THR A 223 -0.90 -95.23 22.61
N GLN A 224 -1.56 -94.23 22.03
CA GLN A 224 -0.84 -93.18 21.31
C GLN A 224 -0.54 -92.08 22.31
N VAL A 225 0.69 -92.11 22.81
CA VAL A 225 1.33 -90.91 23.37
C VAL A 225 1.58 -89.99 22.19
N LYS A 226 0.75 -88.96 22.03
CA LYS A 226 1.11 -87.81 21.21
C LYS A 226 1.91 -86.88 22.12
N VAL A 227 3.22 -87.02 22.04
CA VAL A 227 4.15 -85.94 22.42
C VAL A 227 3.98 -84.90 21.33
N GLU A 228 3.28 -83.81 21.62
CA GLU A 228 3.45 -82.56 20.89
C GLU A 228 4.27 -81.64 21.79
N GLU A 229 5.39 -81.21 21.24
CA GLU A 229 6.37 -80.31 21.84
C GLU A 229 5.70 -79.05 22.39
N GLU A 230 6.24 -78.58 23.53
CA GLU A 230 6.20 -77.17 23.87
C GLU A 230 6.71 -76.35 22.68
N VAL A 231 5.81 -75.63 22.02
CA VAL A 231 6.16 -74.32 21.48
C VAL A 231 5.68 -73.33 22.53
N VAL A 232 6.63 -72.74 23.24
CA VAL A 232 6.43 -71.49 23.96
C VAL A 232 6.19 -70.43 22.87
N GLU A 233 4.92 -70.19 22.52
CA GLU A 233 4.55 -68.91 21.91
C GLU A 233 4.29 -67.93 23.04
N ASP A 234 5.24 -67.00 23.17
CA ASP A 234 5.17 -65.80 23.97
C ASP A 234 3.92 -65.00 23.56
N PRO A 235 2.91 -64.73 24.43
CA PRO A 235 1.74 -63.94 24.06
C PRO A 235 2.05 -62.44 24.06
N MET A 236 3.20 -62.04 23.52
CA MET A 236 3.71 -60.67 23.48
C MET A 236 4.18 -60.20 22.09
N GLU A 237 3.63 -60.76 21.02
CA GLU A 237 3.74 -60.16 19.67
C GLU A 237 2.35 -59.82 19.12
N GLU A 238 1.78 -58.73 19.64
CA GLU A 238 0.93 -57.77 18.90
C GLU A 238 0.64 -56.56 19.81
N MET A 239 1.69 -55.82 20.15
CA MET A 239 1.58 -54.37 20.31
C MET A 239 2.20 -53.79 19.05
N GLU A 240 1.36 -53.40 18.08
CA GLU A 240 1.75 -52.35 17.15
C GLU A 240 2.11 -51.13 17.99
N ILE A 241 3.42 -50.92 18.17
CA ILE A 241 3.96 -49.63 18.54
C ILE A 241 3.67 -48.74 17.34
N ILE A 242 2.59 -47.96 17.43
CA ILE A 242 2.45 -46.78 16.60
C ILE A 242 3.56 -45.83 17.09
N GLU A 243 4.70 -45.87 16.41
CA GLU A 243 5.65 -44.76 16.43
C GLU A 243 4.95 -43.59 15.73
N GLU A 244 4.16 -42.86 16.50
CA GLU A 244 3.70 -41.54 16.11
C GLU A 244 4.93 -40.62 16.26
N GLU A 245 5.65 -40.43 15.16
CA GLU A 245 6.68 -39.41 15.06
C GLU A 245 5.98 -38.06 15.28
N ILE A 246 6.15 -37.49 16.47
CA ILE A 246 5.69 -36.15 16.80
C ILE A 246 6.53 -35.17 15.97
N GLU A 247 6.06 -34.80 14.78
CA GLU A 247 6.50 -33.58 14.12
C GLU A 247 5.88 -32.39 14.85
N LEU A 248 6.66 -31.83 15.78
CA LEU A 248 6.46 -30.48 16.28
C LEU A 248 6.66 -29.50 15.12
N GLU A 249 5.57 -28.98 14.54
CA GLU A 249 5.59 -27.77 13.72
C GLU A 249 6.04 -26.59 14.59
N ILE A 250 7.34 -26.37 14.65
CA ILE A 250 7.95 -25.11 15.04
C ILE A 250 7.83 -24.16 13.85
N HIS A 251 6.93 -23.19 13.99
CA HIS A 251 6.80 -22.08 13.06
C HIS A 251 8.06 -21.20 13.19
N ASP A 252 9.10 -21.49 12.42
CA ASP A 252 10.27 -20.61 12.32
C ASP A 252 9.99 -19.49 11.31
N SER A 253 10.21 -18.28 11.77
CA SER A 253 10.06 -17.05 11.01
C SER A 253 11.47 -16.59 10.66
N THR A 254 11.89 -16.70 9.40
CA THR A 254 12.60 -15.67 8.60
C THR A 254 13.20 -16.25 7.32
N PRO A 255 13.40 -15.43 6.27
CA PRO A 255 13.52 -15.89 4.89
C PRO A 255 14.98 -15.96 4.42
N ASP A 256 15.31 -16.95 3.59
CA ASP A 256 16.57 -16.91 2.82
C ASP A 256 16.37 -17.36 1.37
N VAL A 257 16.42 -16.34 0.51
CA VAL A 257 17.26 -16.17 -0.69
C VAL A 257 17.75 -17.44 -1.43
N GLN A 258 17.27 -17.50 -2.68
CA GLN A 258 17.66 -18.29 -3.88
C GLN A 258 19.18 -18.33 -4.18
N PRO A 259 19.75 -19.30 -4.95
CA PRO A 259 19.49 -19.47 -6.41
C PRO A 259 19.62 -20.90 -6.99
N GLU A 260 18.95 -21.21 -8.10
CA GLU A 260 19.47 -21.50 -9.47
C GLU A 260 18.25 -22.03 -10.28
N MET A 261 18.06 -21.95 -11.60
CA MET A 261 18.80 -21.48 -12.79
C MET A 261 17.79 -21.37 -13.96
N ASP A 262 18.13 -20.53 -14.96
CA ASP A 262 17.77 -20.54 -16.38
C ASP A 262 16.30 -20.42 -16.85
N VAL A 263 16.00 -19.29 -17.51
CA VAL A 263 15.54 -19.27 -18.92
C VAL A 263 16.06 -17.98 -19.58
N GLU A 264 16.74 -18.14 -20.72
CA GLU A 264 17.15 -17.09 -21.66
C GLU A 264 15.94 -16.36 -22.25
N GLU A 265 15.99 -15.02 -22.32
CA GLU A 265 15.31 -14.29 -23.40
C GLU A 265 16.12 -13.03 -23.77
N GLU A 266 16.63 -13.01 -24.98
CA GLU A 266 17.29 -11.85 -25.60
C GLU A 266 16.30 -10.71 -25.81
N VAL A 267 16.68 -9.50 -25.42
CA VAL A 267 16.25 -8.27 -26.11
C VAL A 267 17.42 -7.31 -26.17
N SER A 268 17.78 -6.94 -27.41
CA SER A 268 18.93 -6.12 -27.77
C SER A 268 18.81 -4.68 -27.29
N ASP A 269 19.87 -4.21 -26.68
CA ASP A 269 20.15 -2.83 -26.30
C ASP A 269 20.61 -2.01 -27.52
N GLN A 270 20.02 -0.84 -27.72
CA GLN A 270 20.65 0.27 -28.42
C GLN A 270 20.36 1.53 -27.63
N SER A 271 21.34 1.99 -26.86
CA SER A 271 21.38 3.34 -26.30
C SER A 271 22.74 3.97 -26.61
N GLU A 272 22.68 5.12 -27.28
CA GLU A 272 23.80 6.00 -27.63
C GLU A 272 24.41 6.62 -26.37
N GLU A 273 25.75 6.72 -26.35
CA GLU A 273 26.52 7.49 -25.37
C GLU A 273 26.20 8.99 -25.49
N VAL A 274 25.81 9.62 -24.38
CA VAL A 274 25.91 11.07 -24.18
C VAL A 274 26.83 11.30 -22.98
N GLN A 275 27.94 11.99 -23.24
CA GLN A 275 28.87 12.49 -22.23
C GLN A 275 28.25 13.72 -21.53
N GLU A 276 28.15 13.70 -20.21
CA GLU A 276 27.93 14.89 -19.38
C GLU A 276 29.16 15.15 -18.50
N GLU A 277 29.66 16.39 -18.57
CA GLU A 277 30.76 16.94 -17.78
C GLU A 277 30.33 17.12 -16.31
N GLU A 278 31.19 16.70 -15.37
CA GLU A 278 31.04 16.95 -13.93
C GLU A 278 31.33 18.43 -13.60
N GLU A 279 30.35 19.16 -13.05
CA GLU A 279 30.59 20.36 -12.23
C GLU A 279 30.26 20.05 -10.74
N GLU A 280 31.24 20.30 -9.86
CA GLU A 280 31.12 20.14 -8.40
C GLU A 280 30.08 21.11 -7.77
N PRO A 281 29.29 20.68 -6.76
CA PRO A 281 28.45 21.61 -6.01
C PRO A 281 29.22 22.27 -4.86
N LYS A 282 29.26 23.62 -4.90
CA LYS A 282 29.69 24.47 -3.78
C LYS A 282 28.74 24.33 -2.58
N LYS A 283 29.34 24.06 -1.43
CA LYS A 283 28.74 24.05 -0.09
C LYS A 283 28.27 25.46 0.30
N VAL A 284 26.97 25.66 0.54
CA VAL A 284 26.44 26.90 1.14
C VAL A 284 25.93 26.60 2.54
N GLU A 285 26.53 27.26 3.53
CA GLU A 285 26.17 27.23 4.94
C GLU A 285 24.78 27.82 5.21
N ILE A 286 23.97 27.10 5.96
CA ILE A 286 22.71 27.59 6.53
C ILE A 286 23.05 28.50 7.71
N LYS A 287 22.72 29.79 7.62
CA LYS A 287 22.78 30.74 8.74
C LYS A 287 21.40 31.33 9.03
N ASN A 288 20.94 31.03 10.25
CA ASN A 288 19.96 31.73 11.10
C ASN A 288 18.63 32.21 10.52
N GLN A 289 17.57 31.55 10.99
CA GLN A 289 16.19 32.04 10.99
C GLN A 289 16.07 33.26 11.93
N GLN A 290 15.53 34.37 11.42
CA GLN A 290 14.88 35.41 12.21
C GLN A 290 13.39 35.44 11.86
N ALA A 291 12.56 35.57 12.91
CA ALA A 291 11.11 35.51 12.91
C ALA A 291 10.44 36.62 12.05
N PRO A 292 9.20 36.40 11.57
CA PRO A 292 8.51 37.37 10.71
C PRO A 292 7.92 38.55 11.52
N PRO A 293 7.81 39.77 10.95
CA PRO A 293 7.18 40.89 11.61
C PRO A 293 5.64 40.82 11.53
N LYS A 294 4.97 41.34 12.56
CA LYS A 294 3.51 41.46 12.71
C LYS A 294 2.87 42.36 11.64
N PRO A 295 1.59 42.12 11.27
CA PRO A 295 0.86 42.97 10.33
C PRO A 295 0.39 44.29 10.97
N GLN A 296 0.54 45.40 10.24
CA GLN A 296 -0.13 46.68 10.52
C GLN A 296 -1.49 46.76 9.79
N PRO A 297 -2.45 47.56 10.27
CA PRO A 297 -3.83 47.54 9.79
C PRO A 297 -3.99 48.28 8.46
N LYS A 298 -5.01 47.84 7.72
CA LYS A 298 -5.48 48.39 6.44
C LYS A 298 -6.07 49.79 6.65
N ASP A 299 -5.62 50.75 5.85
CA ASP A 299 -6.37 51.97 5.55
C ASP A 299 -7.08 51.76 4.21
N ASP A 300 -8.40 51.57 4.27
CA ASP A 300 -9.29 51.67 3.12
C ASP A 300 -9.48 53.15 2.76
N ALA A 301 -8.97 53.56 1.60
CA ALA A 301 -9.36 54.81 0.97
C ALA A 301 -9.42 54.65 -0.55
N ASN A 302 -10.65 54.65 -1.06
CA ASN A 302 -11.04 54.87 -2.45
C ASN A 302 -10.12 55.86 -3.18
N GLN A 303 -9.66 55.48 -4.39
CA GLN A 303 -9.65 56.31 -5.59
C GLN A 303 -9.07 55.52 -6.78
N SER A 304 -9.88 54.62 -7.36
CA SER A 304 -9.66 54.17 -8.74
C SER A 304 -10.37 55.15 -9.69
N GLY A 305 -9.82 56.35 -9.81
CA GLY A 305 -10.19 57.28 -10.88
C GLY A 305 -9.21 57.08 -12.02
N SER A 306 -9.71 56.72 -13.20
CA SER A 306 -8.90 56.67 -14.42
C SER A 306 -8.25 58.04 -14.65
N PHE A 307 -6.95 58.03 -14.93
CA PHE A 307 -6.14 59.23 -15.14
C PHE A 307 -6.68 60.14 -16.27
N PHE A 308 -7.46 59.58 -17.20
CA PHE A 308 -8.01 60.32 -18.34
C PHE A 308 -9.40 60.92 -18.11
N ASP A 309 -10.11 60.55 -17.03
CA ASP A 309 -11.43 61.15 -16.70
C ASP A 309 -11.33 62.60 -16.18
N GLN A 310 -10.12 63.15 -16.05
CA GLN A 310 -9.89 64.50 -15.54
C GLN A 310 -9.77 65.59 -16.63
N PHE A 311 -9.88 65.23 -17.91
CA PHE A 311 -9.61 66.14 -19.04
C PHE A 311 -10.81 66.45 -19.96
N ASP A 312 -12.03 66.05 -19.58
CA ASP A 312 -13.28 66.44 -20.27
C ASP A 312 -14.04 67.59 -19.58
#